data_AF-A0A539D3Z0-F1
#
_entry.id   AF-A0A539D3Z0-F1
#
_cell.length_a   1.000
_cell.length_b   1.000
_cell.length_c   1.000
_cell.angle_alpha   90.00
_cell.angle_beta   90.00
_cell.angle_gamma   90.00
#
_symmetry.space_group_name_H-M   'P 1'
#
loop_
_entity.id
_entity.type
_entity.pdbx_description
1 polymer ?
#
loop_
_entity_poly.entity_id
_entity_poly.type
_entity_poly.pdbx_seq_one_letter_code
_entity_poly.pdbx_strand_id
1 'polypeptide(L)'
;MLRRWTAWPGGALALAGPAGSGKSHMARAWAEIAGAALWDGEGRALEAFEAAGRRLVIDNANRFADEAHLALLLDAARAGGGAILLVAQEPPQSWPMALKDLRSRLAAIPVETLHDPDDELLAGVLARLCKARFIKLSDKAATYLTLHMERSFAAAHAVADAIDREHVRGSRPIPVAVAVRALRSMGMNAPDPDDEAGEGSPEGT
;
A
#
# COMPACT_ATOMS: atom_id res chain seq x y z
N MET A 1 5.25 8.43 -11.75
CA MET A 1 6.13 9.60 -11.51
C MET A 1 7.26 9.36 -10.49
N LEU A 2 7.15 8.39 -9.58
CA LEU A 2 8.10 8.16 -8.48
C LEU A 2 9.58 7.98 -8.89
N ARG A 3 9.87 7.36 -10.03
CA ARG A 3 11.24 7.14 -10.52
C ARG A 3 11.94 8.41 -11.03
N ARG A 4 11.19 9.48 -11.32
CA ARG A 4 11.72 10.76 -11.82
C ARG A 4 11.81 11.80 -10.70
N TRP A 5 12.27 11.37 -9.53
CA TRP A 5 12.25 12.18 -8.30
C TRP A 5 13.13 13.43 -8.35
N THR A 6 14.19 13.40 -9.15
CA THR A 6 15.05 14.57 -9.40
C THR A 6 14.34 15.70 -10.15
N ALA A 7 13.17 15.43 -10.73
CA ALA A 7 12.40 16.39 -11.52
C ALA A 7 11.05 16.74 -10.87
N TRP A 8 10.83 16.39 -9.59
CA TRP A 8 9.60 16.76 -8.90
C TRP A 8 9.50 18.27 -8.73
N PRO A 9 8.40 18.91 -9.18
CA PRO A 9 8.15 20.33 -8.92
C PRO A 9 8.26 20.64 -7.43
N GLY A 10 9.12 21.62 -7.09
CA GLY A 10 9.34 22.02 -5.70
C GLY A 10 10.06 20.98 -4.83
N GLY A 11 10.61 19.91 -5.41
CA GLY A 11 11.30 18.85 -4.67
C GLY A 11 10.35 17.99 -3.82
N ALA A 12 9.06 17.95 -4.14
CA ALA A 12 8.08 17.19 -3.38
C ALA A 12 7.06 16.48 -4.27
N LEU A 13 6.61 15.31 -3.82
CA LEU A 13 5.50 14.55 -4.39
C LEU A 13 4.65 14.00 -3.25
N ALA A 14 3.34 13.94 -3.44
CA ALA A 14 2.44 13.27 -2.52
C ALA A 14 1.92 11.96 -3.12
N LEU A 15 1.86 10.92 -2.30
CA LEU A 15 1.23 9.64 -2.59
C LEU A 15 -0.01 9.50 -1.71
N ALA A 16 -1.19 9.53 -2.31
CA ALA A 16 -2.48 9.47 -1.64
C ALA A 16 -3.27 8.21 -2.03
N GLY A 17 -4.28 7.83 -1.26
CA GLY A 17 -5.12 6.65 -1.53
C GLY A 17 -5.59 5.93 -0.26
N PRO A 18 -6.62 5.08 -0.34
CA PRO A 18 -7.23 4.40 0.81
C PRO A 18 -6.24 3.52 1.58
N ALA A 19 -6.54 3.21 2.84
CA ALA A 19 -5.77 2.23 3.60
C ALA A 19 -5.63 0.91 2.81
N GLY A 20 -4.45 0.28 2.84
CA GLY A 20 -4.25 -1.00 2.15
C GLY A 20 -3.91 -0.93 0.65
N SER A 21 -4.00 0.25 0.01
CA SER A 21 -3.68 0.44 -1.43
C SER A 21 -2.19 0.33 -1.80
N GLY A 22 -1.31 -0.02 -0.85
CA GLY A 22 0.11 -0.26 -1.13
C GLY A 22 1.02 0.98 -1.08
N LYS A 23 0.50 2.13 -0.62
CA LYS A 23 1.27 3.39 -0.51
C LYS A 23 2.61 3.22 0.22
N SER A 24 2.61 2.65 1.43
CA SER A 24 3.84 2.46 2.21
C SER A 24 4.80 1.48 1.54
N HIS A 25 4.31 0.51 0.76
CA HIS A 25 5.19 -0.38 -0.02
C HIS A 25 5.89 0.38 -1.15
N MET A 26 5.14 1.19 -1.91
CA MET A 26 5.70 2.04 -2.97
C MET A 26 6.66 3.09 -2.41
N ALA A 27 6.36 3.66 -1.25
CA ALA A 27 7.21 4.62 -0.58
C ALA A 27 8.53 4.00 -0.12
N ARG A 28 8.51 2.79 0.45
CA ARG A 28 9.72 2.03 0.80
C ARG A 28 10.54 1.68 -0.44
N ALA A 29 9.90 1.19 -1.51
CA ALA A 29 10.58 0.88 -2.75
C ALA A 29 11.26 2.13 -3.36
N TRP A 30 10.60 3.29 -3.29
CA TRP A 30 11.23 4.55 -3.69
C TRP A 30 12.41 4.91 -2.77
N ALA A 31 12.25 4.78 -1.45
CA ALA A 31 13.31 5.10 -0.50
C ALA A 31 14.57 4.27 -0.74
N GLU A 32 14.42 2.97 -1.03
CA GLU A 32 15.52 2.09 -1.42
C GLU A 32 16.22 2.55 -2.70
N ILE A 33 15.45 2.88 -3.74
CA ILE A 33 15.99 3.32 -5.03
C ILE A 33 16.69 4.69 -4.91
N ALA A 34 16.11 5.60 -4.16
CA ALA A 34 16.59 6.98 -4.03
C ALA A 34 17.67 7.13 -2.95
N GLY A 35 17.80 6.17 -2.03
CA GLY A 35 18.60 6.32 -0.81
C GLY A 35 17.97 7.32 0.17
N ALA A 36 16.64 7.34 0.27
CA ALA A 36 15.91 8.24 1.16
C ALA A 36 15.77 7.66 2.57
N ALA A 37 15.76 8.53 3.58
CA ALA A 37 15.34 8.13 4.92
C ALA A 37 13.81 7.90 4.96
N LEU A 38 13.36 7.03 5.85
CA LEU A 38 11.95 6.87 6.21
C LEU A 38 11.73 7.55 7.58
N TRP A 39 10.74 8.41 7.67
CA TRP A 39 10.31 9.01 8.93
C TRP A 39 8.83 8.73 9.15
N ASP A 40 8.50 8.26 10.36
CA ASP A 40 7.21 7.70 10.73
C ASP A 40 6.45 8.53 11.78
N GLY A 41 7.01 9.67 12.20
CA GLY A 41 6.45 10.51 13.26
C GLY A 41 7.41 10.74 14.43
N GLU A 42 8.43 9.88 14.58
CA GLU A 42 9.36 9.94 15.71
C GLU A 42 10.75 10.47 15.34
N GLY A 43 11.38 11.22 16.25
CA GLY A 43 12.72 11.76 16.05
C GLY A 43 12.78 13.02 15.16
N ARG A 44 13.99 13.38 14.74
CA ARG A 44 14.29 14.67 14.08
C ARG A 44 14.31 14.52 12.56
N ALA A 45 13.16 14.76 11.91
CA ALA A 45 12.97 14.62 10.46
C ALA A 45 14.03 15.37 9.62
N LEU A 46 14.40 16.60 10.01
CA LEU A 46 15.43 17.38 9.30
C LEU A 46 16.82 16.72 9.35
N GLU A 47 17.20 16.10 10.46
CA GLU A 47 18.49 15.41 10.56
C GLU A 47 18.51 14.16 9.69
N ALA A 48 17.41 13.39 9.69
CA ALA A 48 17.25 12.24 8.81
C ALA A 48 17.29 12.65 7.33
N PHE A 49 16.63 13.77 6.99
CA PHE A 49 16.66 14.35 5.65
C PHE A 49 18.07 14.72 5.21
N GLU A 50 18.83 15.47 6.01
CA GLU A 50 20.19 15.88 5.68
C GLU A 50 21.14 14.68 5.59
N ALA A 51 21.07 13.74 6.54
CA ALA A 51 21.89 12.52 6.55
C ALA A 51 21.66 11.62 5.33
N ALA A 52 20.42 11.58 4.82
CA ALA A 52 20.07 10.85 3.60
C ALA A 52 20.34 11.64 2.31
N GLY A 53 21.16 12.70 2.35
CA GLY A 53 21.45 13.54 1.19
C GLY A 53 20.19 14.22 0.65
N ARG A 54 19.37 14.75 1.57
CA ARG A 54 18.16 15.55 1.30
C ARG A 54 17.05 14.76 0.61
N ARG A 55 16.87 13.51 1.02
CA ARG A 55 15.81 12.63 0.51
C ARG A 55 15.07 11.98 1.67
N LEU A 56 13.76 12.17 1.75
CA LEU A 56 12.95 11.72 2.88
C LEU A 56 11.57 11.24 2.44
N VAL A 57 11.12 10.12 2.99
CA VAL A 57 9.71 9.73 3.04
C VAL A 57 9.14 10.17 4.38
N ILE A 58 7.99 10.81 4.36
CA ILE A 58 7.18 11.09 5.53
C ILE A 58 5.92 10.23 5.41
N ASP A 59 5.85 9.15 6.19
CA ASP A 59 4.63 8.33 6.27
C ASP A 59 3.62 8.96 7.23
N ASN A 60 2.33 8.83 6.93
CA ASN A 60 1.24 9.55 7.60
C ASN A 60 1.48 11.08 7.70
N ALA A 61 1.93 11.70 6.60
CA ALA A 61 2.29 13.11 6.54
C ALA A 61 1.16 14.08 6.91
N ASN A 62 -0.10 13.66 6.80
CA ASN A 62 -1.27 14.42 7.28
C ASN A 62 -1.31 14.59 8.80
N ARG A 63 -0.51 13.82 9.56
CA ARG A 63 -0.40 13.87 11.02
C ARG A 63 0.87 14.56 11.51
N PHE A 64 1.62 15.21 10.62
CA PHE A 64 2.83 15.93 10.99
C PHE A 64 2.49 17.09 11.94
N ALA A 65 2.82 16.95 13.23
CA ALA A 65 2.35 17.85 14.27
C ALA A 65 2.95 19.27 14.19
N ASP A 66 4.22 19.38 13.81
CA ASP A 66 4.92 20.66 13.72
C ASP A 66 4.87 21.20 12.28
N GLU A 67 3.84 22.00 12.00
CA GLU A 67 3.64 22.62 10.68
C GLU A 67 4.81 23.51 10.25
N ALA A 68 5.47 24.19 11.19
CA ALA A 68 6.60 25.06 10.88
C ALA A 68 7.83 24.24 10.44
N HIS A 69 8.06 23.09 11.09
CA HIS A 69 9.11 22.16 10.70
C HIS A 69 8.81 21.50 9.35
N LEU A 70 7.55 21.12 9.08
CA LEU A 70 7.16 20.62 7.75
C LEU A 70 7.41 21.68 6.66
N ALA A 71 7.07 22.94 6.93
CA ALA A 71 7.34 24.03 5.99
C ALA A 71 8.86 24.19 5.72
N LEU A 72 9.69 24.11 6.77
CA LEU A 72 11.15 24.18 6.65
C LEU A 72 11.71 23.03 5.80
N LEU A 73 11.21 21.80 5.99
CA LEU A 73 11.60 20.64 5.19
C LEU A 73 11.28 20.83 3.71
N LEU A 74 10.06 21.28 3.40
CA LEU A 74 9.64 21.54 2.03
C LEU A 74 10.48 22.66 1.38
N ASP A 75 10.82 23.70 2.14
CA ASP A 75 11.71 24.76 1.69
C ASP A 75 13.13 24.25 1.43
N ALA A 76 13.66 23.40 2.31
CA ALA A 76 14.95 22.77 2.13
C ALA A 76 14.95 21.87 0.88
N ALA A 77 13.92 21.06 0.64
CA ALA A 77 13.84 20.24 -0.56
C ALA A 77 13.87 21.09 -1.84
N ARG A 78 13.07 22.16 -1.87
CA ARG A 78 12.99 23.09 -2.99
C ARG A 78 14.31 23.81 -3.28
N ALA A 79 15.00 24.30 -2.25
CA ALA A 79 16.19 25.15 -2.40
C ALA A 79 17.46 24.38 -2.77
N GLY A 80 17.60 23.12 -2.36
CA GLY A 80 18.85 22.36 -2.48
C GLY A 80 18.80 21.12 -3.36
N GLY A 81 17.76 20.97 -4.19
CA GLY A 81 17.61 19.80 -5.06
C GLY A 81 17.31 18.50 -4.31
N GLY A 82 16.64 18.62 -3.15
CA GLY A 82 16.18 17.47 -2.37
C GLY A 82 14.86 16.90 -2.89
N ALA A 83 14.45 15.76 -2.32
CA ALA A 83 13.18 15.13 -2.64
C ALA A 83 12.45 14.64 -1.38
N ILE A 84 11.22 15.09 -1.20
CA ILE A 84 10.34 14.65 -0.13
C ILE A 84 9.15 13.91 -0.73
N LEU A 85 8.95 12.66 -0.31
CA LEU A 85 7.75 11.90 -0.61
C LEU A 85 6.82 11.96 0.60
N LEU A 86 5.67 12.61 0.44
CA LEU A 86 4.63 12.68 1.45
C LEU A 86 3.64 11.53 1.23
N VAL A 87 3.36 10.74 2.25
CA VAL A 87 2.42 9.61 2.16
C VAL A 87 1.27 9.82 3.13
N ALA A 88 0.05 9.75 2.65
CA ALA A 88 -1.15 9.87 3.48
C ALA A 88 -2.34 9.17 2.80
N GLN A 89 -3.47 9.04 3.50
CA GLN A 89 -4.68 8.52 2.88
C GLN A 89 -5.33 9.58 1.98
N GLU A 90 -5.49 10.79 2.52
CA GLU A 90 -6.06 11.92 1.80
C GLU A 90 -4.96 12.78 1.14
N PRO A 91 -5.27 13.46 0.04
CA PRO A 91 -4.28 14.29 -0.65
C PRO A 91 -3.98 15.59 0.14
N PRO A 92 -2.78 16.20 0.01
CA PRO A 92 -2.34 17.31 0.85
C PRO A 92 -3.24 18.55 0.86
N GLN A 93 -4.02 18.76 -0.21
CA GLN A 93 -5.01 19.84 -0.30
C GLN A 93 -6.08 19.75 0.78
N SER A 94 -6.34 18.54 1.30
CA SER A 94 -7.42 18.25 2.24
C SER A 94 -6.97 18.22 3.70
N TRP A 95 -5.67 18.33 3.98
CA TRP A 95 -5.16 18.19 5.33
C TRP A 95 -5.54 19.38 6.22
N PRO A 96 -5.84 19.13 7.52
CA PRO A 96 -6.22 20.19 8.45
C PRO A 96 -4.99 20.97 8.91
N MET A 97 -4.53 21.94 8.09
CA MET A 97 -3.37 22.79 8.40
C MET A 97 -3.81 24.18 8.88
N ALA A 98 -3.25 24.65 9.98
CA ALA A 98 -3.49 25.98 10.54
C ALA A 98 -2.78 27.10 9.74
N LEU A 99 -1.56 26.85 9.27
CA LEU A 99 -0.76 27.81 8.51
C LEU A 99 -1.26 27.95 7.06
N LYS A 100 -1.78 29.14 6.73
CA LYS A 100 -2.34 29.44 5.40
C LYS A 100 -1.32 29.27 4.26
N ASP A 101 -0.10 29.73 4.45
CA ASP A 101 0.96 29.62 3.43
C ASP A 101 1.35 28.14 3.18
N LEU A 102 1.49 27.35 4.25
CA LEU A 102 1.74 25.92 4.13
C LEU A 102 0.61 25.21 3.37
N ARG A 103 -0.65 25.55 3.65
CA ARG A 103 -1.81 24.98 2.93
C ARG A 103 -1.73 25.26 1.42
N SER A 104 -1.42 26.49 1.03
CA SER A 104 -1.23 26.85 -0.38
C SER A 104 -0.07 26.08 -1.03
N ARG A 105 1.03 25.88 -0.31
CA ARG A 105 2.18 25.10 -0.79
C ARG A 105 1.85 23.62 -0.94
N LEU A 106 1.24 23.00 0.07
CA LEU A 106 0.78 21.61 0.03
C LEU A 106 -0.21 21.39 -1.13
N ALA A 107 -1.10 22.36 -1.37
CA ALA A 107 -2.05 22.27 -2.46
C ALA A 107 -1.39 22.27 -3.86
N ALA A 108 -0.21 22.88 -3.98
CA ALA A 108 0.59 22.91 -5.21
C ALA A 108 1.48 21.67 -5.40
N ILE A 109 1.61 20.80 -4.39
CA ILE A 109 2.40 19.57 -4.50
C ILE A 109 1.67 18.61 -5.46
N PRO A 110 2.36 18.06 -6.48
CA PRO A 110 1.76 17.05 -7.35
C PRO A 110 1.38 15.80 -6.56
N VAL A 111 0.22 15.22 -6.88
CA VAL A 111 -0.34 14.07 -6.18
C VAL A 111 -0.43 12.88 -7.13
N GLU A 112 0.13 11.75 -6.72
CA GLU A 112 -0.11 10.44 -7.31
C GLU A 112 -1.10 9.69 -6.43
N THR A 113 -2.24 9.27 -7.00
CA THR A 113 -3.29 8.58 -6.26
C THR A 113 -3.25 7.09 -6.54
N LEU A 114 -3.11 6.29 -5.49
CA LEU A 114 -3.36 4.85 -5.54
C LEU A 114 -4.82 4.58 -5.24
N HIS A 115 -5.38 3.64 -5.99
CA HIS A 115 -6.71 3.12 -5.78
C HIS A 115 -6.60 1.76 -5.09
N ASP A 116 -7.72 1.24 -4.61
CA ASP A 116 -7.76 -0.15 -4.16
C ASP A 116 -7.34 -1.06 -5.32
N PRO A 117 -6.53 -2.10 -5.04
CA PRO A 117 -6.15 -3.07 -6.06
C PRO A 117 -7.39 -3.81 -6.54
N ASP A 118 -7.49 -3.98 -7.86
CA ASP A 118 -8.51 -4.82 -8.48
C ASP A 118 -8.22 -6.32 -8.27
N ASP A 119 -9.21 -7.16 -8.60
CA ASP A 119 -9.12 -8.61 -8.39
C ASP A 119 -8.02 -9.25 -9.24
N GLU A 120 -7.76 -8.72 -10.44
CA GLU A 120 -6.72 -9.24 -11.33
C GLU A 120 -5.33 -9.02 -10.71
N LEU A 121 -5.07 -7.81 -10.20
CA LEU A 121 -3.84 -7.46 -9.52
C LEU A 121 -3.66 -8.26 -8.22
N LEU A 122 -4.72 -8.39 -7.42
CA LEU A 122 -4.67 -9.18 -6.18
C LEU A 122 -4.42 -10.66 -6.45
N ALA A 123 -5.07 -11.26 -7.46
CA ALA A 123 -4.84 -12.64 -7.85
C ALA A 123 -3.40 -12.87 -8.29
N GLY A 124 -2.83 -11.96 -9.09
CA GLY A 124 -1.43 -12.01 -9.50
C GLY A 124 -0.45 -11.90 -8.33
N VAL A 125 -0.73 -11.02 -7.37
CA VAL A 125 0.06 -10.87 -6.14
C VAL A 125 -0.03 -12.13 -5.28
N LEU A 126 -1.22 -12.67 -5.03
CA LEU A 126 -1.42 -13.92 -4.29
C LEU A 126 -0.64 -15.07 -4.92
N ALA A 127 -0.73 -15.24 -6.24
CA ALA A 127 0.01 -16.27 -6.96
C ALA A 127 1.53 -16.11 -6.79
N ARG A 128 2.04 -14.88 -6.89
CA ARG A 128 3.46 -14.58 -6.66
C ARG A 128 3.89 -14.88 -5.23
N LEU A 129 3.10 -14.48 -4.23
CA LEU A 129 3.39 -14.70 -2.81
C LEU A 129 3.38 -16.19 -2.46
N CYS A 130 2.39 -16.94 -2.95
CA CYS A 130 2.32 -18.39 -2.77
C CYS A 130 3.52 -19.08 -3.43
N LYS A 131 3.87 -18.68 -4.66
CA LYS A 131 5.02 -19.24 -5.39
C LYS A 131 6.34 -19.05 -4.63
N ALA A 132 6.55 -17.89 -4.00
CA ALA A 132 7.72 -17.63 -3.16
C ALA A 132 7.83 -18.58 -1.94
N ARG A 133 6.72 -19.19 -1.53
CA ARG A 133 6.62 -20.19 -0.45
C ARG A 133 6.54 -21.63 -0.98
N PHE A 134 6.81 -21.86 -2.26
CA PHE A 134 6.67 -23.14 -2.96
C PHE A 134 5.22 -23.68 -3.00
N ILE A 135 4.23 -22.80 -2.86
CA ILE A 135 2.81 -23.16 -2.92
C ILE A 135 2.28 -22.86 -4.32
N LYS A 136 1.67 -23.87 -4.95
CA LYS A 136 0.96 -23.68 -6.23
C LYS A 136 -0.51 -23.34 -5.95
N LEU A 137 -0.86 -22.06 -6.14
CA LEU A 137 -2.25 -21.59 -6.05
C LEU A 137 -3.00 -21.96 -7.36
N SER A 138 -4.22 -22.48 -7.24
CA SER A 138 -5.09 -22.72 -8.41
C SER A 138 -5.89 -21.46 -8.74
N ASP A 139 -6.27 -21.27 -10.01
CA ASP A 139 -7.04 -20.10 -10.44
C ASP A 139 -8.36 -19.98 -9.68
N LYS A 140 -9.06 -21.11 -9.47
CA LYS A 140 -10.29 -21.15 -8.65
C LYS A 140 -10.06 -20.67 -7.21
N ALA A 141 -8.95 -21.07 -6.59
CA ALA A 141 -8.62 -20.60 -5.24
C ALA A 141 -8.24 -19.13 -5.24
N ALA A 142 -7.55 -18.63 -6.26
CA ALA A 142 -7.24 -17.22 -6.40
C ALA A 142 -8.52 -16.37 -6.52
N THR A 143 -9.44 -16.74 -7.41
CA THR A 143 -10.74 -16.05 -7.59
C THR A 143 -11.55 -16.05 -6.29
N TYR A 144 -11.63 -17.18 -5.61
CA TYR A 144 -12.33 -17.27 -4.32
C TYR A 144 -11.71 -16.35 -3.27
N LEU A 145 -10.37 -16.36 -3.13
CA LEU A 145 -9.68 -15.49 -2.18
C LEU A 145 -9.93 -14.01 -2.47
N THR A 146 -9.84 -13.58 -3.72
CA THR A 146 -10.06 -12.16 -4.08
C THR A 146 -11.49 -11.69 -3.82
N LEU A 147 -12.48 -12.59 -3.90
CA LEU A 147 -13.88 -12.26 -3.65
C LEU A 147 -14.19 -12.09 -2.15
N HIS A 148 -13.49 -12.82 -1.29
CA HIS A 148 -13.81 -12.90 0.14
C HIS A 148 -12.78 -12.27 1.08
N MET A 149 -11.61 -11.85 0.58
CA MET A 149 -10.62 -11.11 1.36
C MET A 149 -10.82 -9.59 1.21
N GLU A 150 -10.26 -8.83 2.14
CA GLU A 150 -10.18 -7.37 1.99
C GLU A 150 -9.33 -7.01 0.75
N ARG A 151 -9.77 -6.00 -0.01
CA ARG A 151 -9.09 -5.52 -1.23
C ARG A 151 -7.83 -4.71 -0.88
N SER A 152 -6.84 -5.35 -0.29
CA SER A 152 -5.57 -4.73 0.08
C SER A 152 -4.38 -5.66 -0.11
N PHE A 153 -3.21 -5.09 -0.39
CA PHE A 153 -1.98 -5.89 -0.48
C PHE A 153 -1.61 -6.51 0.88
N ALA A 154 -1.94 -5.84 1.99
CA ALA A 154 -1.73 -6.36 3.33
C ALA A 154 -2.55 -7.64 3.58
N ALA A 155 -3.83 -7.64 3.18
CA ALA A 155 -4.67 -8.83 3.23
C ALA A 155 -4.12 -9.96 2.35
N ALA A 156 -3.67 -9.66 1.12
CA ALA A 156 -3.05 -10.66 0.25
C ALA A 156 -1.82 -11.33 0.89
N HIS A 157 -0.97 -10.55 1.58
CA HIS A 157 0.15 -11.07 2.36
C HIS A 157 -0.31 -11.97 3.52
N ALA A 158 -1.26 -11.51 4.32
CA ALA A 158 -1.79 -12.25 5.45
C ALA A 158 -2.45 -13.58 5.03
N VAL A 159 -3.19 -13.56 3.92
CA VAL A 159 -3.81 -14.74 3.31
C VAL A 159 -2.73 -15.73 2.85
N ALA A 160 -1.68 -15.26 2.16
CA ALA A 160 -0.60 -16.13 1.73
C ALA A 160 0.12 -16.79 2.92
N ASP A 161 0.30 -16.07 4.04
CA ASP A 161 0.86 -16.62 5.27
C ASP A 161 -0.08 -17.62 5.96
N ALA A 162 -1.40 -17.37 5.94
CA ALA A 162 -2.38 -18.31 6.46
C ALA A 162 -2.43 -19.61 5.64
N ILE A 163 -2.37 -19.49 4.31
CA ILE A 163 -2.29 -20.64 3.40
C ILE A 163 -1.03 -21.46 3.69
N ASP A 164 0.12 -20.82 3.88
CA ASP A 164 1.38 -21.51 4.18
C ASP A 164 1.32 -22.29 5.50
N ARG A 165 0.69 -21.74 6.54
CA ARG A 165 0.46 -22.44 7.81
C ARG A 165 -0.46 -23.67 7.66
N GLU A 166 -1.47 -23.56 6.80
CA GLU A 166 -2.43 -24.64 6.52
C GLU A 166 -1.91 -25.67 5.51
N HIS A 167 -0.81 -25.37 4.82
CA HIS A 167 -0.33 -26.18 3.71
C HIS A 167 0.53 -27.36 4.20
N VAL A 168 0.02 -28.58 4.01
CA VAL A 168 0.84 -29.78 4.02
C VAL A 168 1.58 -29.87 2.69
N ARG A 169 2.92 -29.75 2.74
CA ARG A 169 3.79 -29.71 1.56
C ARG A 169 3.51 -30.88 0.61
N GLY A 170 3.17 -30.56 -0.64
CA GLY A 170 2.90 -31.54 -1.69
C GLY A 170 2.96 -30.96 -3.10
N SER A 171 3.07 -31.82 -4.11
CA SER A 171 3.23 -31.41 -5.53
C SER A 171 1.94 -30.91 -6.21
N ARG A 172 0.79 -30.95 -5.52
CA ARG A 172 -0.51 -30.60 -6.12
C ARG A 172 -0.88 -29.15 -5.79
N PRO A 173 -1.55 -28.43 -6.72
CA PRO A 173 -2.13 -27.13 -6.40
C PRO A 173 -3.05 -27.23 -5.19
N ILE A 174 -3.08 -26.19 -4.37
CA ILE A 174 -4.00 -26.18 -3.23
C ILE A 174 -5.46 -26.07 -3.72
N PRO A 175 -6.37 -26.90 -3.19
CA PRO A 175 -7.79 -26.80 -3.50
C PRO A 175 -8.42 -25.61 -2.79
N VAL A 176 -9.58 -25.16 -3.27
CA VAL A 176 -10.36 -24.05 -2.69
C VAL A 176 -10.64 -24.26 -1.20
N ALA A 177 -10.83 -25.49 -0.76
CA ALA A 177 -11.00 -25.82 0.67
C ALA A 177 -9.85 -25.33 1.57
N VAL A 178 -8.61 -25.23 1.06
CA VAL A 178 -7.48 -24.66 1.84
C VAL A 178 -7.62 -23.14 1.93
N ALA A 179 -8.05 -22.48 0.86
CA ALA A 179 -8.32 -21.04 0.84
C ALA A 179 -9.44 -20.67 1.83
N VAL A 180 -10.53 -21.44 1.86
CA VAL A 180 -11.63 -21.30 2.82
C VAL A 180 -11.12 -21.37 4.26
N ARG A 181 -10.35 -22.42 4.60
CA ARG A 181 -9.78 -22.57 5.95
C ARG A 181 -8.83 -21.42 6.30
N ALA A 182 -7.99 -20.99 5.37
CA ALA A 182 -7.09 -19.86 5.58
C ALA A 182 -7.86 -18.59 5.95
N LEU A 183 -8.92 -18.23 5.21
CA LEU A 183 -9.77 -17.07 5.52
C LEU A 183 -10.49 -17.23 6.87
N ARG A 184 -11.06 -18.41 7.15
CA ARG A 184 -11.72 -18.70 8.45
C ARG A 184 -10.73 -18.57 9.61
N SER A 185 -9.49 -19.00 9.45
CA SER A 185 -8.43 -18.86 10.47
C SER A 185 -8.08 -17.41 10.78
N MET A 186 -8.34 -16.50 9.84
CA MET A 186 -8.16 -15.06 9.99
C MET A 186 -9.41 -14.35 10.56
N GLY A 187 -10.47 -15.10 10.89
CA GLY A 187 -11.75 -14.56 11.37
C GLY A 187 -12.62 -13.95 10.27
N MET A 188 -12.32 -14.22 9.00
CA MET A 188 -13.14 -13.76 7.87
C MET A 188 -14.30 -14.72 7.62
N ASN A 189 -15.46 -14.16 7.25
CA ASN A 189 -16.59 -14.97 6.81
C ASN A 189 -16.29 -15.53 5.41
N ALA A 190 -16.10 -16.86 5.32
CA ALA A 190 -15.78 -17.55 4.07
C ALA A 190 -16.83 -18.65 3.84
N PRO A 191 -17.81 -18.43 2.95
CA PRO A 191 -18.88 -19.38 2.66
C PRO A 191 -18.32 -20.66 2.04
N ASP A 192 -18.96 -21.80 2.23
CA ASP A 192 -18.49 -23.03 1.60
C ASP A 192 -18.65 -22.93 0.07
N PRO A 193 -17.64 -23.37 -0.70
CA PRO A 193 -17.62 -23.18 -2.15
C PRO A 193 -18.75 -23.95 -2.87
N ASP A 194 -19.35 -24.93 -2.19
CA ASP A 194 -20.49 -25.70 -2.70
C ASP A 194 -21.84 -24.98 -2.48
N ASP A 195 -21.93 -24.03 -1.53
CA ASP A 195 -23.16 -23.27 -1.27
C ASP A 195 -23.40 -22.21 -2.37
N GLU A 196 -22.33 -21.61 -2.92
CA GLU A 196 -22.43 -20.60 -3.99
C GLU A 196 -22.80 -21.20 -5.36
N ALA A 197 -22.54 -22.49 -5.57
CA ALA A 197 -22.97 -23.20 -6.79
C ALA A 197 -24.49 -23.42 -6.83
N GLY A 198 -25.19 -23.27 -5.70
CA GLY A 198 -26.63 -23.48 -5.56
C GLY A 198 -27.53 -22.26 -5.81
N GLU A 199 -26.98 -21.03 -5.82
CA GLU A 199 -27.78 -19.80 -5.98
C GLU A 199 -27.89 -19.31 -7.43
N GLY A 200 -27.32 -20.03 -8.40
CA GLY A 200 -27.30 -19.69 -9.82
C GLY A 200 -28.45 -20.28 -10.67
N SER A 201 -29.55 -20.75 -10.08
CA SER A 201 -30.78 -21.09 -10.81
C SER A 201 -31.97 -21.16 -9.86
N PRO A 202 -33.04 -20.41 -10.15
CA PRO A 202 -34.20 -21.10 -10.70
C PRO A 202 -34.83 -20.40 -11.91
N GLU A 203 -35.29 -21.27 -12.83
CA GLU A 203 -36.49 -21.16 -13.67
C GLU A 203 -36.52 -20.02 -14.73
N GLY A 204 -36.53 -20.29 -16.04
CA GLY A 204 -37.29 -21.33 -16.72
C GLY A 204 -38.74 -20.86 -16.90
N THR A 205 -38.99 -20.02 -17.91
CA THR A 205 -40.07 -20.11 -18.92
C THR A 205 -39.88 -18.99 -19.94
#